data_AF-A0A1Z4RBM1-F1
#
_entry.id   AF-A0A1Z4RBM1-F1
#
_cell.length_a   1.000
_cell.length_b   1.000
_cell.length_c   1.000
_cell.angle_alpha   90.00
_cell.angle_beta   90.00
_cell.angle_gamma   90.00
#
_symmetry.space_group_name_H-M   'P 1'
#
loop_
_entity.id
_entity.type
_entity.pdbx_description
1 polymer ?
#
loop_
_entity_poly.entity_id
_entity_poly.type
_entity_poly.pdbx_seq_one_letter_code
_entity_poly.pdbx_strand_id
1 'polypeptide(L)'
;MEEKSDKRGQPKAGCHWRDYKTVRLQGIYYGAFFDDNQSLVDYVNSQNLVNPLVCLGDGHDGVWNLVKEFGKPGNFERWEILDWYHLKENLYKVGGSLKRLKVAETLLWQGQVDNTQALFLHCRGKQAKNFMAYLNKHRSRIVNYNYYQAEQLCPIGSGAVESAIKQIGTRIKISGAQWNVESVNQILSVRCAYLNGLLAI
;
A
#
# COMPACT_ATOMS: atom_id res chain seq x y z
N MET A 1 -0.67 -3.67 -1.10
CA MET A 1 -1.80 -2.90 -1.63
C MET A 1 -1.43 -1.43 -1.55
N GLU A 2 -1.80 -0.62 -2.55
CA GLU A 2 -1.41 0.80 -2.64
C GLU A 2 -2.60 1.64 -3.11
N GLU A 3 -2.75 2.86 -2.58
CA GLU A 3 -3.73 3.86 -3.00
C GLU A 3 -3.04 5.16 -3.45
N LYS A 4 -3.17 5.53 -4.73
CA LYS A 4 -2.64 6.81 -5.24
C LYS A 4 -3.73 7.89 -5.27
N SER A 5 -3.40 9.07 -4.76
CA SER A 5 -4.20 10.29 -4.95
C SER A 5 -3.25 11.49 -5.13
N ASP A 6 -3.46 12.30 -6.16
CA ASP A 6 -2.75 13.58 -6.35
C ASP A 6 -3.76 14.73 -6.23
N LYS A 7 -3.42 15.81 -5.51
CA LYS A 7 -4.30 16.96 -5.25
C LYS A 7 -3.74 18.20 -5.92
N ARG A 8 -4.50 18.84 -6.84
CA ARG A 8 -4.36 20.27 -7.22
C ARG A 8 -5.58 20.82 -8.00
N GLY A 9 -6.22 21.90 -7.48
CA GLY A 9 -6.93 22.98 -8.23
C GLY A 9 -8.44 22.87 -8.54
N GLN A 10 -9.25 23.91 -8.20
CA GLN A 10 -10.72 24.04 -8.31
C GLN A 10 -11.26 24.55 -9.69
N PRO A 11 -12.57 24.88 -9.87
CA PRO A 11 -13.70 23.99 -10.13
C PRO A 11 -14.30 24.24 -11.54
N LYS A 12 -14.27 23.23 -12.40
CA LYS A 12 -15.15 23.09 -13.58
C LYS A 12 -15.75 21.68 -13.48
N ALA A 13 -17.05 21.52 -13.77
CA ALA A 13 -17.84 20.28 -13.69
C ALA A 13 -16.97 19.05 -13.34
N GLY A 14 -16.90 18.76 -12.04
CA GLY A 14 -15.72 18.22 -11.36
C GLY A 14 -15.03 17.07 -12.10
N CYS A 15 -13.80 17.32 -12.60
CA CYS A 15 -12.87 16.26 -12.92
C CYS A 15 -12.50 15.55 -11.60
N HIS A 16 -13.24 14.50 -11.26
CA HIS A 16 -12.94 13.65 -10.12
C HIS A 16 -11.87 12.65 -10.55
N TRP A 17 -10.61 12.94 -10.21
CA TRP A 17 -9.54 11.95 -10.31
C TRP A 17 -9.85 10.82 -9.32
N ARG A 18 -10.43 9.73 -9.84
CA ARG A 18 -10.66 8.48 -9.11
C ARG A 18 -9.66 7.45 -9.63
N ASP A 19 -8.99 6.76 -8.72
CA ASP A 19 -8.06 5.68 -9.05
C ASP A 19 -8.67 4.32 -8.69
N TYR A 20 -8.21 3.26 -9.36
CA TYR A 20 -8.57 1.89 -8.99
C TYR A 20 -7.64 1.37 -7.89
N LYS A 21 -8.15 0.46 -7.08
CA LYS A 21 -7.36 -0.24 -6.05
C LYS A 21 -6.84 -1.55 -6.59
N THR A 22 -5.59 -1.87 -6.26
CA THR A 22 -4.90 -3.07 -6.77
C THR A 22 -4.36 -3.94 -5.65
N VAL A 23 -4.56 -5.24 -5.80
CA VAL A 23 -3.92 -6.28 -4.99
C VAL A 23 -3.01 -7.12 -5.87
N ARG A 24 -1.91 -7.59 -5.26
CA ARG A 24 -1.04 -8.60 -5.85
C ARG A 24 -0.91 -9.76 -4.88
N LEU A 25 -1.48 -10.91 -5.24
CA LEU A 25 -1.56 -12.07 -4.36
C LEU A 25 -0.48 -13.09 -4.73
N GLN A 26 0.24 -13.59 -3.73
CA GLN A 26 1.33 -14.56 -3.88
C GLN A 26 2.41 -14.14 -4.91
N GLY A 27 2.53 -12.85 -5.20
CA GLY A 27 3.45 -12.32 -6.22
C GLY A 27 3.03 -12.54 -7.67
N ILE A 28 1.97 -13.29 -7.94
CA ILE A 28 1.61 -13.77 -9.28
C ILE A 28 0.27 -13.21 -9.75
N TYR A 29 -0.74 -13.19 -8.88
CA TYR A 29 -2.09 -12.83 -9.28
C TYR A 29 -2.37 -11.34 -9.15
N TYR A 30 -2.96 -10.79 -10.20
CA TYR A 30 -3.38 -9.41 -10.34
C TYR A 30 -4.89 -9.30 -10.08
N GLY A 31 -5.28 -8.39 -9.21
CA GLY A 31 -6.67 -8.00 -9.02
C GLY A 31 -6.78 -6.48 -8.93
N ALA A 32 -7.68 -5.87 -9.69
CA ALA A 32 -7.89 -4.44 -9.69
C ALA A 32 -9.36 -4.07 -9.87
N PHE A 33 -9.84 -3.15 -9.03
CA PHE A 33 -11.24 -2.74 -9.00
C PHE A 33 -11.33 -1.22 -8.81
N PHE A 34 -12.17 -0.57 -9.62
CA PHE A 34 -12.46 0.84 -9.58
C PHE A 34 -13.74 1.09 -8.80
N ASP A 35 -13.64 1.89 -7.73
CA ASP A 35 -14.76 2.30 -6.86
C ASP A 35 -15.63 1.13 -6.35
N ASP A 36 -15.05 -0.07 -6.28
CA ASP A 36 -15.73 -1.31 -5.89
C ASP A 36 -14.85 -2.09 -4.90
N ASN A 37 -14.93 -1.67 -3.64
CA ASN A 37 -14.20 -2.27 -2.53
C ASN A 37 -14.69 -3.70 -2.23
N GLN A 38 -15.99 -3.96 -2.37
CA GLN A 38 -16.58 -5.25 -1.99
C GLN A 38 -16.14 -6.33 -2.96
N SER A 39 -16.20 -6.08 -4.28
CA SER A 39 -15.72 -7.06 -5.27
C SER A 39 -14.23 -7.36 -5.12
N LEU A 40 -13.42 -6.37 -4.70
CA LEU A 40 -12.01 -6.60 -4.38
C LEU A 40 -11.84 -7.55 -3.19
N VAL A 41 -12.60 -7.32 -2.11
CA VAL A 41 -12.60 -8.19 -0.93
C VAL A 41 -13.05 -9.61 -1.29
N ASP A 42 -14.14 -9.73 -2.04
CA ASP A 42 -14.69 -11.03 -2.47
C ASP A 42 -13.70 -11.77 -3.37
N TYR A 43 -13.04 -11.05 -4.28
CA TYR A 43 -11.98 -11.60 -5.12
C TYR A 43 -10.83 -12.15 -4.28
N VAL A 44 -10.31 -11.38 -3.32
CA VAL A 44 -9.21 -11.84 -2.44
C VAL A 44 -9.65 -13.06 -1.62
N ASN A 45 -10.85 -13.02 -1.04
CA ASN A 45 -11.37 -14.08 -0.18
C ASN A 45 -11.78 -15.35 -0.94
N SER A 46 -11.99 -15.28 -2.25
CA SER A 46 -12.22 -16.45 -3.10
C SER A 46 -10.93 -17.17 -3.54
N GLN A 47 -9.76 -16.57 -3.31
CA GLN A 47 -8.48 -17.22 -3.61
C GLN A 47 -8.10 -18.25 -2.53
N ASN A 48 -7.17 -19.15 -2.87
CA ASN A 48 -6.56 -20.07 -1.91
C ASN A 48 -5.58 -19.32 -1.00
N LEU A 49 -6.09 -18.77 0.10
CA LEU A 49 -5.29 -18.06 1.11
C LEU A 49 -4.55 -19.02 2.05
N VAL A 50 -3.41 -18.58 2.58
CA VAL A 50 -2.57 -19.33 3.52
C VAL A 50 -2.57 -18.69 4.90
N ASN A 51 -2.24 -19.47 5.93
CA ASN A 51 -2.14 -19.04 7.33
C ASN A 51 -0.67 -19.13 7.80
N PRO A 52 -0.03 -18.05 8.29
CA PRO A 52 -0.57 -16.70 8.45
C PRO A 52 -0.80 -15.97 7.11
N LEU A 53 -1.83 -15.13 7.08
CA LEU A 53 -2.10 -14.23 5.97
C LEU A 53 -1.28 -12.94 6.15
N VAL A 54 -0.22 -12.80 5.36
CA VAL A 54 0.64 -11.61 5.40
C VAL A 54 0.12 -10.54 4.43
N CYS A 55 -0.18 -9.36 4.97
CA CYS A 55 -0.70 -8.21 4.24
C CYS A 55 0.29 -7.04 4.29
N LEU A 56 0.89 -6.74 3.14
CA LEU A 56 1.83 -5.61 2.97
C LEU A 56 1.13 -4.44 2.26
N GLY A 57 1.24 -3.23 2.81
CA GLY A 57 0.61 -2.04 2.21
C GLY A 57 1.20 -0.72 2.67
N ASP A 58 0.81 0.34 1.96
CA ASP A 58 1.18 1.72 2.32
C ASP A 58 0.48 2.19 3.61
N GLY A 59 0.72 3.45 4.01
CA GLY A 59 0.13 4.02 5.24
C GLY A 59 -1.32 4.50 5.11
N HIS A 60 -1.97 4.34 3.96
CA HIS A 60 -3.29 4.90 3.71
C HIS A 60 -4.40 4.07 4.38
N ASP A 61 -5.37 4.73 5.01
CA ASP A 61 -6.45 4.03 5.74
C ASP A 61 -7.32 3.18 4.82
N GLY A 62 -7.52 3.61 3.57
CA GLY A 62 -8.29 2.85 2.59
C GLY A 62 -7.70 1.47 2.28
N VAL A 63 -6.38 1.30 2.42
CA VAL A 63 -5.70 -0.01 2.30
C VAL A 63 -6.03 -0.88 3.52
N TRP A 64 -5.84 -0.34 4.72
CA TRP A 64 -6.03 -1.11 5.95
C TRP A 64 -7.48 -1.44 6.25
N ASN A 65 -8.43 -0.61 5.80
CA ASN A 65 -9.85 -0.92 5.87
C ASN A 65 -10.22 -2.14 5.03
N LEU A 66 -9.54 -2.36 3.89
CA LEU A 66 -9.76 -3.55 3.07
C LEU A 66 -9.05 -4.79 3.64
N VAL A 67 -7.81 -4.61 4.10
CA VAL A 67 -7.05 -5.67 4.77
C VAL A 67 -7.82 -6.26 5.96
N LYS A 68 -8.61 -5.44 6.66
CA LYS A 68 -9.49 -5.90 7.76
C LYS A 68 -10.48 -7.00 7.34
N GLU A 69 -10.93 -6.96 6.09
CA GLU A 69 -11.93 -7.87 5.52
C GLU A 69 -11.30 -9.10 4.84
N PHE A 70 -9.96 -9.18 4.73
CA PHE A 70 -9.27 -10.29 4.07
C PHE A 70 -9.04 -11.47 5.01
N GLY A 71 -9.45 -12.66 4.58
CA GLY A 71 -9.47 -13.85 5.44
C GLY A 71 -10.52 -13.68 6.54
N LYS A 72 -11.48 -14.61 6.59
CA LYS A 72 -12.56 -14.54 7.58
C LYS A 72 -11.97 -14.48 9.01
N PRO A 73 -12.41 -13.54 9.86
CA PRO A 73 -11.98 -13.48 11.25
C PRO A 73 -12.15 -14.83 11.94
N GLY A 74 -11.11 -15.34 12.60
CA GLY A 74 -11.10 -16.65 13.26
C GLY A 74 -10.51 -17.80 12.44
N ASN A 75 -10.36 -17.64 11.12
CA ASN A 75 -9.78 -18.68 10.25
C ASN A 75 -8.29 -18.46 9.97
N PHE A 76 -7.82 -17.22 10.07
CA PHE A 76 -6.45 -16.83 9.72
C PHE A 76 -5.86 -15.92 10.79
N GLU A 77 -4.61 -16.19 11.14
CA GLU A 77 -3.73 -15.21 11.76
C GLU A 77 -3.32 -14.20 10.68
N ARG A 78 -3.51 -12.90 10.94
CA ARG A 78 -3.22 -11.85 9.96
C ARG A 78 -2.03 -11.01 10.40
N TRP A 79 -1.01 -10.94 9.56
CA TRP A 79 0.18 -10.14 9.79
C TRP A 79 0.15 -8.91 8.88
N GLU A 80 -0.03 -7.74 9.48
CA GLU A 80 -0.04 -6.47 8.76
C GLU A 80 1.35 -5.84 8.78
N ILE A 81 1.93 -5.59 7.61
CA ILE A 81 3.29 -5.03 7.48
C ILE A 81 3.19 -3.71 6.72
N LEU A 82 3.69 -2.63 7.35
CA LEU A 82 3.79 -1.34 6.69
C LEU A 82 4.94 -1.35 5.70
N ASP A 83 4.70 -0.84 4.50
CA ASP A 83 5.71 -0.64 3.46
C ASP A 83 6.90 0.19 3.98
N TRP A 84 8.09 -0.42 3.92
CA TRP A 84 9.34 0.20 4.35
C TRP A 84 9.68 1.50 3.60
N TYR A 85 9.52 1.51 2.29
CA TYR A 85 9.88 2.65 1.45
C TYR A 85 8.94 3.83 1.67
N HIS A 86 7.64 3.59 1.88
CA HIS A 86 6.71 4.65 2.30
C HIS A 86 6.98 5.15 3.72
N LEU A 87 7.32 4.25 4.66
CA LEU A 87 7.73 4.65 6.00
C LEU A 87 8.98 5.55 5.95
N LYS A 88 10.00 5.13 5.18
CA LYS A 88 11.22 5.90 4.93
C LYS A 88 10.93 7.24 4.27
N GLU A 89 10.07 7.30 3.26
CA GLU A 89 9.68 8.55 2.62
C GLU A 89 9.04 9.52 3.64
N ASN A 90 8.15 9.02 4.49
CA ASN A 90 7.54 9.82 5.57
C ASN A 90 8.58 10.32 6.59
N LEU A 91 9.59 9.51 6.92
CA LEU A 91 10.71 9.94 7.76
C LEU A 91 11.47 11.11 7.12
N TYR A 92 11.82 11.01 5.84
CA TYR A 92 12.59 12.06 5.16
C TYR A 92 11.78 13.34 4.91
N LYS A 93 10.44 13.25 4.81
CA LYS A 93 9.55 14.42 4.78
C LYS A 93 9.62 15.28 6.06
N VAL A 94 10.13 14.75 7.17
CA VAL A 94 10.35 15.53 8.40
C VAL A 94 11.40 16.63 8.20
N GLY A 95 12.44 16.35 7.42
CA GLY A 95 13.57 17.26 7.18
C GLY A 95 14.42 17.57 8.43
N GLY A 96 15.23 18.63 8.31
CA GLY A 96 16.16 19.06 9.36
C GLY A 96 17.47 18.28 9.36
N SER A 97 17.90 17.79 10.52
CA SER A 97 19.21 17.13 10.68
C SER A 97 19.28 15.77 9.98
N LEU A 98 20.10 15.69 8.92
CA LEU A 98 20.37 14.44 8.20
C LEU A 98 20.99 13.36 9.10
N LYS A 99 21.81 13.74 10.07
CA LYS A 99 22.40 12.79 11.04
C LYS A 99 21.29 12.12 11.85
N ARG A 100 20.33 12.90 12.36
CA ARG A 100 19.17 12.37 13.09
C ARG A 100 18.31 11.46 12.19
N LEU A 101 18.04 11.87 10.96
CA LEU A 101 17.25 11.07 10.02
C LEU A 101 17.91 9.72 9.74
N LYS A 102 19.23 9.68 9.55
CA LYS A 102 19.96 8.40 9.37
C LYS A 102 19.86 7.50 10.60
N VAL A 103 19.99 8.05 11.81
CA VAL A 103 19.82 7.26 13.05
C VAL A 103 18.40 6.73 13.17
N ALA A 104 17.39 7.57 12.90
CA ALA A 104 15.99 7.16 12.89
C ALA A 104 15.70 6.08 11.85
N GLU A 105 16.30 6.16 10.65
CA GLU A 105 16.19 5.11 9.63
C GLU A 105 16.73 3.79 10.16
N THR A 106 17.93 3.77 10.74
CA THR A 106 18.52 2.54 11.31
C THR A 106 17.65 1.93 12.41
N LEU A 107 17.09 2.77 13.30
CA LEU A 107 16.21 2.31 14.37
C LEU A 107 14.91 1.72 13.82
N LEU A 108 14.27 2.39 12.86
CA LEU A 108 13.06 1.88 12.22
C LEU A 108 13.32 0.62 11.40
N TRP A 109 14.49 0.50 10.76
CA TRP A 109 14.89 -0.70 10.03
C TRP A 109 14.92 -1.94 10.94
N GLN A 110 15.19 -1.74 12.23
CA GLN A 110 15.19 -2.77 13.26
C GLN A 110 13.86 -2.86 14.02
N GLY A 111 12.82 -2.12 13.62
CA GLY A 111 11.52 -2.09 14.28
C GLY A 111 11.46 -1.26 15.58
N GLN A 112 12.49 -0.47 15.89
CA GLN A 112 12.59 0.27 17.16
C GLN A 112 11.82 1.61 17.11
N VAL A 113 10.49 1.52 17.23
CA VAL A 113 9.59 2.69 17.13
C VAL A 113 9.81 3.69 18.27
N ASP A 114 9.92 3.23 19.52
CA ASP A 114 10.07 4.13 20.68
C ASP A 114 11.38 4.92 20.65
N ASN A 115 12.48 4.23 20.37
CA ASN A 115 13.79 4.86 20.24
C ASN A 115 13.79 5.89 19.10
N THR A 116 13.07 5.59 18.01
CA THR A 116 12.88 6.56 16.92
C THR A 116 12.10 7.78 17.38
N GLN A 117 10.98 7.60 18.10
CA GLN A 117 10.17 8.71 18.59
C GLN A 117 10.93 9.62 19.56
N ALA A 118 11.80 9.04 20.40
CA ALA A 118 12.65 9.80 21.33
C ALA A 118 13.52 10.84 20.61
N LEU A 119 14.00 10.56 19.38
CA LEU A 119 14.79 11.49 18.58
C LEU A 119 14.01 12.75 18.16
N PHE A 120 12.68 12.69 18.14
CA PHE A 120 11.81 13.76 17.66
C PHE A 120 11.03 14.49 18.77
N LEU A 121 11.16 14.09 20.05
CA LEU A 121 10.42 14.68 21.19
C LEU A 121 10.52 16.21 21.26
N HIS A 122 11.71 16.75 21.01
CA HIS A 122 11.95 18.20 21.08
C HIS A 122 11.68 18.94 19.75
N CYS A 123 11.23 18.22 18.71
CA CYS A 123 10.92 18.82 17.42
C CYS A 123 9.51 19.43 17.44
N ARG A 124 9.44 20.77 17.34
CA ARG A 124 8.15 21.49 17.36
C ARG A 124 7.46 21.58 15.99
N GLY A 125 8.17 21.24 14.91
CA GLY A 125 7.67 21.33 13.55
C GLY A 125 6.46 20.43 13.29
N LYS A 126 5.52 20.93 12.46
CA LYS A 126 4.30 20.19 12.09
C LYS A 126 4.63 18.82 11.47
N GLN A 127 5.67 18.77 10.65
CA GLN A 127 6.12 17.54 9.98
C GLN A 127 6.57 16.47 11.00
N ALA A 128 7.31 16.87 12.03
CA ALA A 128 7.73 15.94 13.09
C ALA A 128 6.53 15.41 13.90
N LYS A 129 5.57 16.29 14.23
CA LYS A 129 4.32 15.88 14.91
C LYS A 129 3.52 14.89 14.06
N ASN A 130 3.35 15.19 12.78
CA ASN A 130 2.65 14.31 11.84
C ASN A 130 3.34 12.95 11.73
N PHE A 131 4.67 12.94 11.66
CA PHE A 131 5.45 11.70 11.61
C PHE A 131 5.33 10.88 12.90
N MET A 132 5.37 11.50 14.08
CA MET A 132 5.13 10.79 15.34
C MET A 132 3.72 10.20 15.42
N ALA A 133 2.71 10.93 14.97
CA ALA A 133 1.34 10.42 14.88
C ALA A 133 1.23 9.24 13.90
N TYR A 134 1.92 9.33 12.75
CA TYR A 134 2.01 8.26 11.75
C TYR A 134 2.67 6.99 12.33
N LEU A 135 3.78 7.13 13.06
CA LEU A 135 4.43 6.01 13.75
C LEU A 135 3.51 5.36 14.78
N ASN A 136 2.80 6.14 15.59
CA ASN A 136 1.86 5.61 16.57
C ASN A 136 0.70 4.85 15.91
N LYS A 137 0.15 5.41 14.84
CA LYS A 137 -0.94 4.79 14.07
C LYS A 137 -0.56 3.43 13.49
N HIS A 138 0.68 3.30 13.01
CA HIS A 138 1.16 2.09 12.34
C HIS A 138 2.09 1.24 13.20
N ARG A 139 2.14 1.48 14.51
CA ARG A 139 3.10 0.86 15.43
C ARG A 139 3.10 -0.67 15.38
N SER A 140 1.92 -1.28 15.34
CA SER A 140 1.77 -2.74 15.26
C SER A 140 2.19 -3.32 13.90
N ARG A 141 2.38 -2.49 12.88
CA ARG A 141 2.72 -2.89 11.51
C ARG A 141 4.19 -2.68 11.17
N ILE A 142 4.93 -2.00 12.04
CA ILE A 142 6.36 -1.76 11.88
C ILE A 142 7.09 -2.96 12.49
N VAL A 143 7.63 -3.81 11.61
CA VAL A 143 8.36 -5.01 11.99
C VAL A 143 9.87 -4.77 12.00
N ASN A 144 10.64 -5.77 12.40
CA ASN A 144 12.09 -5.76 12.20
C ASN A 144 12.41 -6.07 10.73
N TYR A 145 12.42 -5.03 9.89
CA TYR A 145 12.65 -5.17 8.44
C TYR A 145 14.00 -5.81 8.12
N ASN A 146 15.04 -5.55 8.92
CA ASN A 146 16.34 -6.18 8.78
C ASN A 146 16.24 -7.71 8.84
N TYR A 147 15.56 -8.22 9.87
CA TYR A 147 15.35 -9.65 10.06
C TYR A 147 14.49 -10.24 8.94
N TYR A 148 13.39 -9.56 8.59
CA TYR A 148 12.48 -10.03 7.55
C TYR A 148 13.15 -10.11 6.17
N GLN A 149 14.02 -9.15 5.85
CA GLN A 149 14.78 -9.16 4.60
C GLN A 149 15.89 -10.23 4.62
N ALA A 150 16.63 -10.34 5.72
CA ALA A 150 17.73 -11.31 5.84
C ALA A 150 17.23 -12.77 5.73
N GLU A 151 16.13 -13.08 6.42
CA GLU A 151 15.52 -14.41 6.44
C GLU A 151 14.54 -14.64 5.27
N GLN A 152 14.35 -13.64 4.39
CA GLN A 152 13.46 -13.72 3.22
C GLN A 152 12.02 -14.15 3.55
N LEU A 153 11.51 -13.78 4.74
CA LEU A 153 10.21 -14.24 5.23
C LEU A 153 9.05 -13.76 4.36
N CYS A 154 9.09 -12.48 3.97
CA CYS A 154 8.14 -11.89 3.05
C CYS A 154 8.71 -10.59 2.45
N PRO A 155 8.09 -10.05 1.38
CA PRO A 155 8.45 -8.73 0.88
C PRO A 155 8.26 -7.65 1.95
N ILE A 156 9.17 -6.67 1.99
CA ILE A 156 9.14 -5.52 2.91
C ILE A 156 8.63 -4.23 2.25
N GLY A 157 8.45 -4.26 0.93
CA GLY A 157 8.02 -3.12 0.13
C GLY A 157 7.03 -3.54 -0.95
N SER A 158 6.11 -2.65 -1.28
CA SER A 158 5.00 -2.84 -2.20
C SER A 158 5.39 -2.64 -3.66
N GLY A 159 6.68 -2.61 -4.00
CA GLY A 159 7.17 -2.43 -5.38
C GLY A 159 6.58 -3.43 -6.40
N ALA A 160 6.24 -4.65 -5.97
CA ALA A 160 5.52 -5.61 -6.82
C ALA A 160 4.09 -5.17 -7.14
N VAL A 161 3.41 -4.49 -6.21
CA VAL A 161 2.09 -3.87 -6.40
C VAL A 161 2.22 -2.63 -7.28
N GLU A 162 3.21 -1.75 -7.02
CA GLU A 162 3.49 -0.61 -7.91
C GLU A 162 3.74 -1.04 -9.36
N SER A 163 4.52 -2.11 -9.54
CA SER A 163 4.76 -2.71 -10.85
C SER A 163 3.47 -3.24 -11.48
N ALA A 164 2.60 -3.88 -10.69
CA ALA A 164 1.30 -4.33 -11.18
C ALA A 164 0.40 -3.16 -11.61
N ILE A 165 0.34 -2.09 -10.83
CA ILE A 165 -0.38 -0.86 -11.18
C ILE A 165 0.14 -0.29 -12.50
N LYS A 166 1.47 -0.26 -12.71
CA LYS A 166 2.07 0.18 -13.98
C LYS A 166 1.66 -0.73 -15.16
N GLN A 167 1.74 -2.06 -14.98
CA GLN A 167 1.40 -3.02 -16.03
C GLN A 167 -0.08 -3.02 -16.41
N ILE A 168 -0.97 -2.87 -15.42
CA ILE A 168 -2.41 -2.70 -15.63
C ILE A 168 -2.66 -1.35 -16.33
N GLY A 169 -2.04 -0.27 -15.82
CA GLY A 169 -2.19 1.09 -16.32
C GLY A 169 -1.69 1.31 -17.74
N THR A 170 -0.73 0.53 -18.24
CA THR A 170 -0.10 0.73 -19.57
C THR A 170 -1.10 0.80 -20.73
N ARG A 171 -2.26 0.14 -20.60
CA ARG A 171 -3.31 0.12 -21.64
C ARG A 171 -4.59 0.87 -21.25
N ILE A 172 -4.68 1.32 -20.00
CA ILE A 172 -5.92 1.88 -19.42
C ILE A 172 -5.76 3.39 -19.13
N LYS A 173 -4.55 3.85 -18.82
CA LYS A 173 -4.24 5.28 -18.60
C LYS A 173 -3.65 5.88 -19.87
N ILE A 174 -4.50 6.43 -20.72
CA ILE A 174 -4.12 7.17 -21.93
C ILE A 174 -4.14 8.67 -21.61
N SER A 175 -3.12 9.40 -22.06
CA SER A 175 -3.04 10.85 -21.85
C SER A 175 -4.25 11.56 -22.46
N GLY A 176 -4.90 12.43 -21.68
CA GLY A 176 -6.09 13.18 -22.10
C GLY A 176 -7.40 12.39 -22.12
N ALA A 177 -7.37 11.07 -21.85
CA ALA A 177 -8.58 10.24 -21.77
C ALA A 177 -9.16 10.22 -20.36
N GLN A 178 -10.47 10.09 -20.27
CA GLN A 178 -11.20 9.82 -19.03
C GLN A 178 -11.80 8.42 -19.06
N TRP A 179 -11.94 7.81 -17.89
CA TRP A 179 -12.59 6.51 -17.80
C TRP A 179 -14.10 6.66 -17.83
N ASN A 180 -14.74 5.79 -18.59
CA ASN A 180 -16.17 5.56 -18.43
C ASN A 180 -16.37 4.67 -17.20
N VAL A 181 -17.05 5.21 -16.18
CA VAL A 181 -17.34 4.52 -14.91
C VAL A 181 -18.10 3.21 -15.13
N GLU A 182 -18.94 3.14 -16.16
CA GLU A 182 -19.75 1.95 -16.45
C GLU A 182 -18.92 0.77 -17.01
N SER A 183 -17.81 1.04 -17.69
CA SER A 183 -17.03 0.01 -18.39
C SER A 183 -15.61 -0.19 -17.84
N VAL A 184 -15.10 0.71 -17.01
CA VAL A 184 -13.72 0.65 -16.49
C VAL A 184 -13.43 -0.66 -15.75
N ASN A 185 -14.37 -1.16 -14.95
CA ASN A 185 -14.22 -2.43 -14.23
C ASN A 185 -14.15 -3.64 -15.19
N GLN A 186 -14.87 -3.59 -16.31
CA GLN A 186 -14.82 -4.65 -17.33
C GLN A 186 -13.44 -4.68 -17.99
N ILE A 187 -12.90 -3.52 -18.36
CA ILE A 187 -11.56 -3.40 -18.95
C ILE A 187 -10.47 -3.83 -17.95
N LEU A 188 -10.60 -3.42 -16.68
CA LEU A 188 -9.69 -3.84 -15.60
C LEU A 188 -9.72 -5.36 -15.42
N SER A 189 -10.91 -5.97 -15.43
CA SER A 189 -11.10 -7.42 -15.32
C SER A 189 -10.42 -8.16 -16.47
N VAL A 190 -10.66 -7.75 -17.73
CA VAL A 190 -10.00 -8.32 -18.91
C VAL A 190 -8.48 -8.19 -18.80
N ARG A 191 -7.99 -7.03 -18.36
CA ARG A 191 -6.54 -6.81 -18.20
C ARG A 191 -5.93 -7.70 -17.12
N CYS A 192 -6.61 -7.86 -15.99
CA CYS A 192 -6.17 -8.76 -14.93
C CYS A 192 -6.21 -10.21 -15.39
N ALA A 193 -7.28 -10.64 -16.09
CA ALA A 193 -7.38 -11.99 -16.66
C ALA A 193 -6.23 -12.29 -17.64
N TYR A 194 -5.88 -11.35 -18.51
CA TYR A 194 -4.72 -11.45 -19.39
C TYR A 194 -3.40 -11.61 -18.61
N LEU A 195 -3.14 -10.74 -17.63
CA LEU A 195 -1.92 -10.79 -16.83
C LEU A 195 -1.83 -12.05 -15.95
N ASN A 196 -2.98 -12.60 -15.57
CA ASN A 196 -3.09 -13.87 -14.85
C ASN A 196 -3.02 -15.11 -15.77
N GLY A 197 -2.88 -14.95 -17.09
CA GLY A 197 -2.81 -16.06 -18.04
C GLY A 197 -4.13 -16.81 -18.25
N LEU A 198 -5.27 -16.20 -17.89
CA LEU A 198 -6.61 -16.82 -17.99
C LEU A 198 -7.26 -16.64 -19.36
N LEU A 199 -6.65 -15.85 -20.24
CA LEU A 199 -7.10 -15.70 -21.63
C LEU A 199 -6.19 -16.56 -22.51
N ALA A 200 -6.79 -17.49 -23.27
CA ALA A 200 -6.08 -18.20 -24.32
C ALA A 200 -5.60 -17.18 -25.37
N ILE A 201 -4.31 -17.26 -25.72
CA ILE A 201 -3.71 -16.50 -26.82
C ILE A 201 -3.61 -17.42 -28.03
#